data_AF-A0A6V8Q2G2-F1
#
_entry.id   AF-A0A6V8Q2G2-F1
#
_cell.length_a   1.000
_cell.length_b   1.000
_cell.length_c   1.000
_cell.angle_alpha   90.00
_cell.angle_beta   90.00
_cell.angle_gamma   90.00
#
_symmetry.space_group_name_H-M   'P 1'
#
loop_
_entity.id
_entity.type
_entity.pdbx_description
1 polymer ?
#
loop_
_entity_poly.entity_id
_entity_poly.type
_entity_poly.pdbx_seq_one_letter_code
_entity_poly.pdbx_strand_id
1 'polypeptide(L)' 'MKLQSSRGRTLHGDVVILNTSEIADYADYGGMLYELKKVGVRDGEAYQIDNCGDLLMYRDAYGRCKHILEKFGVKALCD' A
#
# COMPACT_ATOMS: atom_id res chain seq x y z
N MET A 1 10.90 14.83 5.06
CA MET A 1 11.48 13.50 5.33
C MET A 1 11.63 12.78 3.99
N LYS A 2 12.80 12.22 3.65
CA LYS A 2 12.96 11.44 2.40
C LYS A 2 12.49 10.02 2.68
N LEU A 3 11.39 9.61 2.06
CA LEU A 3 10.90 8.24 2.13
C LEU A 3 11.61 7.41 1.07
N GLN A 4 12.09 6.23 1.43
CA GLN A 4 12.78 5.31 0.53
C GLN A 4 12.04 3.99 0.48
N SER A 5 11.73 3.48 -0.71
CA SER A 5 11.17 2.12 -0.85
C SER A 5 12.15 1.06 -0.34
N SER A 6 11.67 -0.17 -0.16
CA SER A 6 12.49 -1.32 0.29
C SER A 6 13.77 -1.52 -0.53
N ARG A 7 13.85 -0.94 -1.73
CA ARG A 7 15.02 -0.96 -2.64
C ARG A 7 15.63 0.42 -2.93
N GLY A 8 15.41 1.41 -2.07
CA GLY A 8 16.15 2.68 -2.07
C GLY A 8 15.65 3.76 -3.05
N ARG A 9 14.45 3.61 -3.65
CA ARG A 9 13.88 4.67 -4.50
C ARG A 9 13.32 5.80 -3.64
N THR A 10 13.71 7.04 -3.93
CA THR A 10 13.23 8.24 -3.22
C THR A 10 11.77 8.53 -3.61
N LEU A 11 10.90 8.66 -2.62
CA LEU A 11 9.48 8.97 -2.77
C LEU A 11 9.17 10.39 -2.29
N HIS A 12 8.13 10.98 -2.90
CA HIS A 12 7.55 12.24 -2.43
C HIS A 12 6.98 12.07 -1.02
N GLY A 13 7.07 13.13 -0.20
CA GLY A 13 6.84 13.09 1.25
C GLY A 13 5.45 12.60 1.71
N ASP A 14 4.47 12.54 0.80
CA ASP A 14 3.08 12.19 1.11
C ASP A 14 2.72 10.73 0.77
N VAL A 15 3.71 9.86 0.53
CA VAL A 15 3.50 8.46 0.19
C VAL A 15 3.91 7.53 1.33
N VAL A 16 3.02 6.63 1.73
CA VAL A 16 3.27 5.51 2.65
C VAL A 16 3.65 4.28 1.84
N ILE A 17 4.67 3.57 2.29
CA ILE A 17 5.17 2.35 1.66
C ILE A 17 4.65 1.18 2.46
N LEU A 18 3.88 0.32 1.81
CA LEU A 18 3.20 -0.79 2.43
C LEU A 18 3.84 -2.10 1.98
N ASN A 19 4.36 -2.86 2.93
CA ASN A 19 4.90 -4.17 2.67
C ASN A 19 3.75 -5.17 2.51
N THR A 20 3.62 -5.73 1.32
CA THR A 20 2.63 -6.77 1.01
C THR A 20 3.26 -8.15 0.82
N SER A 21 4.55 -8.33 1.14
CA SER A 21 5.26 -9.60 0.99
C SER A 21 4.72 -10.73 1.88
N GLU A 22 4.03 -10.38 2.97
CA GLU A 22 3.42 -11.33 3.90
C GLU A 22 2.03 -11.82 3.45
N ILE A 23 1.47 -11.23 2.39
CA ILE A 23 0.22 -11.73 1.80
C ILE A 23 0.52 -13.05 1.08
N ALA A 24 0.09 -14.15 1.68
CA ALA A 24 0.49 -15.50 1.30
C ALA A 24 -0.06 -15.98 -0.05
N ASP A 25 -1.18 -15.42 -0.52
CA ASP A 25 -1.87 -15.83 -1.75
C ASP A 25 -2.25 -14.62 -2.63
N TYR A 26 -2.14 -14.80 -3.95
CA TYR A 26 -2.69 -13.89 -4.95
C TYR A 26 -4.20 -13.68 -4.80
N ALA A 27 -4.95 -14.66 -4.29
CA ALA A 27 -6.36 -14.51 -3.95
C ALA A 27 -6.58 -13.49 -2.82
N ASP A 28 -5.75 -13.56 -1.76
CA ASP A 28 -5.79 -12.61 -0.64
C ASP A 28 -5.33 -11.21 -1.09
N TYR A 29 -4.30 -11.15 -1.94
CA TYR A 29 -3.85 -9.89 -2.53
C TYR A 29 -4.94 -9.25 -3.39
N GLY A 30 -5.57 -10.03 -4.28
CA GLY A 30 -6.70 -9.58 -5.08
C GLY A 30 -7.90 -9.17 -4.23
N GLY A 31 -8.19 -9.89 -3.15
CA GLY A 31 -9.21 -9.58 -2.17
C GLY A 31 -8.95 -8.24 -1.47
N MET A 32 -7.72 -7.98 -1.05
CA MET A 32 -7.31 -6.69 -0.50
C MET A 32 -7.58 -5.56 -1.50
N LEU A 33 -7.08 -5.68 -2.73
CA LEU A 33 -7.28 -4.65 -3.76
C LEU A 33 -8.78 -4.42 -4.07
N TYR A 34 -9.60 -5.47 -3.99
CA TYR A 34 -11.04 -5.38 -4.16
C TYR A 34 -11.71 -4.60 -3.03
N GLU A 35 -11.34 -4.85 -1.77
CA GLU A 35 -11.86 -4.09 -0.62
C GLU A 35 -11.43 -2.63 -0.64
N LEU A 36 -10.20 -2.34 -1.08
CA LEU A 36 -9.74 -0.95 -1.31
C LEU A 36 -10.62 -0.24 -2.34
N LYS A 37 -10.94 -0.90 -3.45
CA LYS A 37 -11.81 -0.34 -4.50
C LYS A 37 -13.22 -0.03 -3.98
N LYS A 38 -13.78 -0.86 -3.09
CA LYS A 38 -15.10 -0.61 -2.48
C LYS A 38 -15.16 0.68 -1.69
N VAL A 39 -14.07 1.05 -1.01
CA VAL A 39 -13.97 2.33 -0.27
C VAL A 39 -13.45 3.49 -1.13
N GLY A 40 -13.40 3.30 -2.45
CA GLY A 40 -13.00 4.33 -3.40
C GLY A 40 -11.49 4.55 -3.52
N VAL A 41 -10.66 3.67 -2.97
CA VAL A 41 -9.20 3.72 -3.12
C VAL A 41 -8.80 2.98 -4.41
N ARG A 42 -8.30 3.73 -5.39
CA ARG A 42 -8.02 3.24 -6.76
C ARG A 42 -6.54 3.26 -7.09
N ASP A 43 -6.10 2.25 -7.84
CA ASP A 43 -4.76 2.21 -8.42
C ASP A 43 -4.55 3.37 -9.40
N GLY A 44 -3.33 3.88 -9.49
CA GLY A 44 -2.94 5.05 -10.28
C GLY A 44 -3.32 6.40 -9.67
N GLU A 45 -4.41 6.48 -8.90
CA GLU A 45 -4.90 7.72 -8.26
C GLU A 45 -4.55 7.81 -6.78
N ALA A 46 -4.72 6.72 -6.03
CA ALA A 46 -4.58 6.67 -4.58
C ALA A 46 -3.41 5.80 -4.13
N TYR A 47 -3.08 4.77 -4.92
CA TYR A 47 -1.90 3.95 -4.73
C TYR A 47 -1.32 3.49 -6.06
N GLN A 48 -0.11 2.95 -6.04
CA GLN A 48 0.53 2.24 -7.13
C GLN A 48 1.24 1.00 -6.61
N ILE A 49 1.23 -0.07 -7.39
CA ILE A 49 2.04 -1.26 -7.12
C ILE A 49 3.38 -1.05 -7.80
N ASP A 50 4.45 -1.13 -7.02
CA ASP A 50 5.80 -1.05 -7.57
C ASP A 50 6.24 -2.40 -8.15
N ASN A 51 7.26 -2.39 -9.02
CA ASN A 51 7.77 -3.61 -9.66
C ASN A 51 8.39 -4.63 -8.68
N CYS A 52 8.56 -4.26 -7.41
CA CYS A 52 9.09 -5.11 -6.36
C CYS A 52 7.97 -5.73 -5.51
N GLY A 53 6.71 -5.39 -5.81
CA GLY A 53 5.54 -5.86 -5.09
C GLY A 53 5.25 -5.04 -3.83
N ASP A 54 5.85 -3.87 -3.64
CA ASP A 54 5.44 -2.92 -2.59
C ASP A 54 4.22 -2.13 -3.06
N LEU A 55 3.32 -1.81 -2.12
CA LEU A 55 2.20 -0.94 -2.39
C LEU A 55 2.52 0.48 -1.90
N LEU A 56 2.59 1.42 -2.85
CA LEU A 56 2.87 2.83 -2.60
C LEU A 56 1.55 3.58 -2.54
N MET A 57 1.17 4.12 -1.39
CA MET A 57 -0.16 4.73 -1.19
C MET A 57 -0.04 6.15 -0.66
N TYR A 58 -0.86 7.09 -1.14
CA TYR A 58 -0.91 8.42 -0.55
C TYR A 58 -1.39 8.38 0.90
N ARG A 59 -0.85 9.26 1.75
CA ARG A 59 -1.10 9.25 3.20
C ARG A 59 -2.59 9.47 3.55
N ASP A 60 -3.32 10.23 2.75
CA ASP A 60 -4.78 10.43 2.90
C ASP A 60 -5.56 9.14 2.61
N ALA A 61 -5.19 8.42 1.55
CA ALA A 61 -5.79 7.15 1.17
C ALA A 61 -5.48 6.09 2.21
N TYR A 62 -4.23 6.04 2.69
CA TYR A 62 -3.81 5.16 3.77
C TYR A 62 -4.65 5.39 5.03
N GLY A 63 -4.83 6.63 5.46
CA GLY A 63 -5.66 6.97 6.62
C GLY A 63 -7.10 6.43 6.51
N ARG A 64 -7.69 6.44 5.30
CA ARG A 64 -9.05 5.95 5.05
C ARG A 64 -9.17 4.42 5.07
N CYS A 65 -8.13 3.70 4.65
CA CYS A 65 -8.19 2.24 4.45
C CYS A 65 -7.23 1.42 5.33
N LYS A 66 -6.53 2.05 6.29
CA LYS A 66 -5.59 1.38 7.20
C LYS A 66 -6.16 0.11 7.84
N HIS A 67 -7.40 0.17 8.31
CA HIS A 67 -8.10 -0.98 8.90
C HIS A 67 -8.29 -2.17 7.93
N ILE A 68 -8.45 -1.90 6.62
CA ILE A 68 -8.51 -2.94 5.59
C ILE A 68 -7.12 -3.55 5.44
N LEU A 69 -6.09 -2.72 5.28
CA LEU A 69 -4.71 -3.16 5.10
C LEU A 69 -4.23 -4.04 6.27
N GLU A 70 -4.53 -3.64 7.51
CA GLU A 70 -4.22 -4.41 8.73
C GLU A 70 -4.90 -5.78 8.75
N LYS A 71 -6.15 -5.88 8.26
CA LYS A 71 -6.87 -7.16 8.14
C LYS A 71 -6.16 -8.15 7.21
N PHE A 72 -5.46 -7.65 6.20
CA PHE A 72 -4.65 -8.45 5.28
C PHE A 72 -3.18 -8.59 5.71
N GLY A 73 -2.83 -8.17 6.94
CA GLY A 73 -1.47 -8.29 7.47
C GLY A 73 -0.46 -7.31 6.87
N VAL A 74 -0.92 -6.30 6.13
CA VAL A 74 -0.07 -5.31 5.49
C VAL A 74 0.44 -4.30 6.52
N LYS A 75 1.75 -4.05 6.49
CA LYS A 75 2.42 -3.14 7.44
C LYS A 75 3.07 -1.99 6.69
N ALA A 76 2.98 -0.79 7.25
CA ALA A 76 3.75 0.35 6.76
C ALA A 76 5.24 0.15 7.12
N LEU A 77 6.13 0.40 6.16
CA LEU A 77 7.58 0.27 6.34
C LEU A 77 8.19 1.49 7.05
N CYS A 78 7.51 2.64 7.03
CA CYS A 78 7.90 3.85 7.75
C CYS A 78 6.62 4.61 8.15
N ASP A 79 6.46 4.89 9.45
CA ASP A 79 5.51 5.91 9.96
C ASP A 79 6.19 7.29 10.01
#